data_AF-A0A836P144-F1
#
_entry.id   AF-A0A836P144-F1
#
_cell.length_a   1.000
_cell.length_b   1.000
_cell.length_c   1.000
_cell.angle_alpha   90.00
_cell.angle_beta   90.00
_cell.angle_gamma   90.00
#
_symmetry.space_group_name_H-M   'P 1'
#
loop_
_entity.id
_entity.type
_entity.pdbx_description
1 polymer ?
#
loop_
_entity_poly.entity_id
_entity_poly.type
_entity_poly.pdbx_seq_one_letter_code
_entity_poly.pdbx_strand_id
1 'polypeptide(L)'
;AGLLALPYSLEAHDGTSHLLPEWCSAFYVNRSAEHCVPLLGLRSVLQDDQFGGDWVSVALERLAAFGLPTETATRATAHRADKPSS
;
A
#
# COMPACT_ATOMS: atom_id res chain seq x y z
N ALA A 1 -7.31 10.90 15.10
CA ALA A 1 -6.06 11.31 14.42
C ALA A 1 -5.32 10.05 13.95
N GLY A 2 -4.70 10.05 12.77
CA GLY A 2 -4.04 8.86 12.19
C GLY A 2 -2.55 9.04 11.94
N LEU A 3 -1.91 8.01 11.39
CA LEU A 3 -0.54 8.04 10.87
C LEU A 3 -0.54 7.54 9.43
N LEU A 4 0.11 8.25 8.52
CA LEU A 4 0.32 7.82 7.13
C LEU A 4 1.79 7.43 6.96
N ALA A 5 2.05 6.20 6.53
CA ALA A 5 3.37 5.72 6.16
C ALA A 5 3.47 5.61 4.64
N LEU A 6 4.44 6.32 4.05
CA LEU A 6 4.81 6.20 2.64
C LEU A 6 6.15 5.48 2.56
N PRO A 7 6.18 4.24 2.04
CA PRO A 7 7.43 3.59 1.71
C PRO A 7 8.16 4.35 0.60
N TYR A 8 9.48 4.16 0.53
CA TYR A 8 10.31 4.71 -0.52
C TYR A 8 11.50 3.79 -0.80
N SER A 9 12.00 3.80 -2.03
CA SER A 9 13.29 3.22 -2.40
C SER A 9 14.37 4.30 -2.44
N LEU A 10 15.62 3.88 -2.23
CA LEU A 10 16.80 4.68 -2.48
C LEU A 10 17.49 4.13 -3.72
N GLU A 11 17.55 4.93 -4.77
CA GLU A 11 18.10 4.52 -6.07
C GLU A 11 19.13 5.53 -6.56
N ALA A 12 20.19 5.05 -7.22
CA ALA A 12 21.23 5.90 -7.77
C ALA A 12 21.01 6.09 -9.27
N HIS A 13 20.82 7.34 -9.70
CA HIS A 13 20.72 7.74 -11.10
C HIS A 13 21.82 8.76 -11.38
N ASP A 14 22.65 8.50 -12.40
CA ASP A 14 23.76 9.37 -12.79
C ASP A 14 24.68 9.76 -11.63
N GLY A 15 24.93 8.82 -10.71
CA GLY A 15 25.78 9.01 -9.52
C GLY A 15 25.12 9.82 -8.39
N THR A 16 23.88 10.26 -8.56
CA THR A 16 23.10 10.95 -7.51
C THR A 16 22.11 9.97 -6.87
N SER A 17 22.03 9.95 -5.54
CA SER A 17 21.04 9.15 -4.82
C SER A 17 19.70 9.89 -4.74
N HIS A 18 18.64 9.21 -5.12
CA HIS A 18 17.26 9.71 -5.13
C HIS A 18 16.40 8.90 -4.16
N LEU A 19 15.51 9.62 -3.46
CA LEU A 19 14.40 9.04 -2.72
C LEU A 19 13.21 8.94 -3.66
N LEU A 20 12.81 7.72 -4.01
CA LEU A 20 11.67 7.48 -4.88
C LEU A 20 10.49 7.01 -4.05
N PRO A 21 9.40 7.79 -3.94
CA PRO A 21 8.23 7.36 -3.19
C PRO A 21 7.57 6.18 -3.88
N GLU A 22 7.13 5.20 -3.11
CA GLU A 22 6.36 4.08 -3.63
C GLU A 22 4.94 4.50 -4.01
N TRP A 23 4.32 3.71 -4.88
CA TRP A 23 2.96 3.97 -5.33
C TRP A 23 1.88 3.57 -4.32
N CYS A 24 2.24 2.82 -3.28
CA CYS A 24 1.35 2.41 -2.20
C CYS A 24 1.69 3.12 -0.89
N SER A 25 0.72 3.20 0.02
CA SER A 25 0.90 3.75 1.36
C SER A 25 0.04 2.99 2.37
N ALA A 26 0.40 3.10 3.65
CA ALA A 26 -0.34 2.50 4.75
C ALA A 26 -0.88 3.58 5.68
N PHE A 27 -2.19 3.60 5.90
CA PHE A 27 -2.83 4.49 6.86
C PHE A 27 -3.24 3.74 8.12
N TYR A 28 -2.73 4.19 9.27
CA TYR A 28 -3.01 3.59 10.58
C TYR A 28 -4.05 4.42 11.32
N VAL A 29 -5.28 3.89 11.39
CA VAL A 29 -6.38 4.53 12.11
C VAL A 29 -6.05 4.55 13.60
N ASN A 30 -6.19 5.72 14.23
CA ASN A 30 -5.83 5.93 15.63
C ASN A 30 -4.38 5.55 15.98
N ARG A 31 -3.48 5.54 14.99
CA ARG A 31 -2.08 5.12 15.13
C ARG A 31 -1.91 3.68 15.63
N SER A 32 -2.91 2.83 15.43
CA SER A 32 -2.83 1.40 15.78
C SER A 32 -2.34 0.58 14.60
N ALA A 33 -1.30 -0.23 14.83
CA ALA A 33 -0.81 -1.22 13.85
C ALA A 33 -1.87 -2.27 13.48
N GLU A 34 -2.85 -2.49 14.35
CA GLU A 34 -3.97 -3.41 14.10
C GLU A 34 -4.99 -2.84 13.10
N HIS A 35 -5.00 -1.52 12.91
CA HIS A 35 -5.95 -0.83 12.02
C HIS A 35 -5.23 -0.17 10.83
N CYS A 36 -4.49 -0.99 10.09
CA CYS A 36 -3.78 -0.61 8.88
C CYS A 36 -4.69 -0.71 7.64
N VAL A 37 -4.77 0.36 6.87
CA VAL A 37 -5.51 0.44 5.61
C VAL A 37 -4.51 0.68 4.47
N PRO A 38 -4.35 -0.25 3.51
CA PRO A 38 -3.53 -0.04 2.34
C PRO A 38 -4.22 0.95 1.39
N LEU A 39 -3.47 1.91 0.87
CA LEU A 39 -3.94 2.95 -0.03
C LEU A 39 -3.04 3.02 -1.26
N LEU A 40 -3.65 3.37 -2.39
CA LEU A 40 -2.92 3.77 -3.59
C LEU A 40 -2.53 5.25 -3.44
N GLY A 41 -1.24 5.51 -3.33
CA GLY A 41 -0.66 6.83 -3.09
C GLY A 41 -0.53 7.67 -4.37
N LEU A 42 -0.43 7.04 -5.53
CA LEU A 42 -0.24 7.72 -6.81
C LEU A 42 -1.40 7.46 -7.78
N ARG A 43 -2.08 8.53 -8.19
CA ARG A 43 -3.22 8.45 -9.13
C ARG A 43 -2.82 7.89 -10.51
N SER A 44 -1.57 8.07 -10.93
CA SER A 44 -1.05 7.52 -12.19
C SER A 44 -1.17 6.00 -12.25
N VAL A 45 -1.09 5.30 -11.11
CA VAL A 45 -1.26 3.84 -11.06
C VAL A 45 -2.70 3.41 -11.39
N LEU A 46 -3.69 4.27 -11.17
CA LEU A 46 -5.09 3.99 -11.55
C LEU A 46 -5.36 4.14 -13.05
N GLN A 47 -4.42 4.71 -13.81
CA GLN A 47 -4.62 5.10 -15.21
C GLN A 47 -3.73 4.34 -16.17
N ASP A 48 -2.86 3.47 -15.67
CA ASP A 48 -1.95 2.70 -16.49
C ASP A 48 -2.49 1.28 -16.67
N ASP A 49 -2.75 0.92 -17.92
CA ASP A 49 -3.39 -0.34 -18.32
C ASP A 49 -2.53 -1.59 -18.00
N GLN A 50 -1.21 -1.43 -17.82
CA GLN A 50 -0.36 -2.52 -17.32
C GLN A 50 -0.69 -2.87 -15.86
N PHE A 51 -1.35 -1.93 -15.16
CA PHE A 51 -1.80 -2.07 -13.80
C PHE A 51 -3.31 -2.43 -13.74
N GLY A 52 -3.80 -3.35 -14.58
CA GLY A 52 -5.16 -3.92 -14.44
C GLY A 52 -5.23 -5.05 -13.39
N GLY A 53 -6.20 -5.03 -12.45
CA GLY A 53 -6.40 -6.11 -11.45
C GLY A 53 -6.89 -5.66 -10.06
N ASP A 54 -6.88 -6.57 -9.06
CA ASP A 54 -7.11 -6.24 -7.63
C ASP A 54 -5.81 -5.78 -6.95
N TRP A 55 -5.64 -4.47 -6.91
CA TRP A 55 -4.44 -3.79 -6.40
C TRP A 55 -4.31 -3.79 -4.89
N VAL A 56 -5.38 -4.10 -4.17
CA VAL A 56 -5.34 -4.11 -2.71
C VAL A 56 -4.44 -5.26 -2.24
N SER A 57 -4.57 -6.43 -2.87
CA SER A 57 -3.73 -7.60 -2.60
C SER A 57 -2.25 -7.34 -2.94
N VAL A 58 -1.97 -6.70 -4.08
CA VAL A 58 -0.59 -6.34 -4.49
C VAL A 58 0.02 -5.29 -3.55
N ALA A 59 -0.76 -4.29 -3.13
CA ALA A 59 -0.32 -3.29 -2.17
C ALA A 59 0.04 -3.94 -0.82
N LEU A 60 -0.72 -4.94 -0.36
CA LEU A 60 -0.40 -5.68 0.86
C LEU A 60 0.91 -6.47 0.74
N GLU A 61 1.15 -7.16 -0.36
CA GLU A 61 2.43 -7.85 -0.59
C GLU A 61 3.60 -6.86 -0.63
N ARG A 62 3.41 -5.71 -1.29
CA ARG A 62 4.45 -4.69 -1.40
C ARG A 62 4.76 -4.04 -0.06
N LEU A 63 3.75 -3.68 0.73
CA LEU A 63 3.93 -3.15 2.08
C LEU A 63 4.71 -4.13 2.97
N ALA A 64 4.46 -5.44 2.85
CA ALA A 64 5.21 -6.46 3.56
C ALA A 64 6.69 -6.49 3.17
N ALA A 65 7.01 -6.27 1.89
CA ALA A 65 8.40 -6.16 1.42
C ALA A 65 9.18 -4.98 2.05
N PHE A 66 8.47 -3.94 2.50
CA PHE A 66 9.03 -2.82 3.26
C PHE A 66 9.00 -3.03 4.79
N GLY A 67 8.67 -4.23 5.26
CA GLY A 67 8.61 -4.57 6.68
C GLY A 67 7.43 -3.94 7.42
N LEU A 68 6.39 -3.50 6.70
CA LEU A 68 5.20 -2.93 7.33
C LEU A 68 4.23 -4.07 7.74
N PRO A 69 3.52 -3.92 8.88
CA PRO A 69 2.58 -4.93 9.37
C PRO A 69 1.34 -5.00 8.48
N THR A 70 1.18 -6.12 7.77
CA THR A 70 0.08 -6.31 6.80
C THR A 70 -0.90 -7.41 7.19
N GLU A 71 -0.61 -8.30 8.15
CA GLU A 71 -1.50 -9.41 8.52
C GLU A 71 -2.94 -8.99 8.84
N THR A 72 -3.12 -7.92 9.60
CA THR A 72 -4.44 -7.41 9.98
C THR A 72 -5.16 -6.76 8.80
N ALA A 73 -4.41 -6.13 7.90
CA ALA A 73 -4.94 -5.53 6.68
C ALA A 73 -5.35 -6.62 5.66
N THR A 74 -4.58 -7.70 5.55
CA THR A 74 -4.92 -8.89 4.74
C THR A 74 -6.20 -9.58 5.23
N ARG A 75 -6.42 -9.65 6.55
CA ARG A 75 -7.70 -10.17 7.09
C ARG A 75 -8.89 -9.28 6.77
N ALA A 76 -8.71 -7.96 6.81
CA ALA A 76 -9.77 -7.01 6.48
C ALA A 76 -10.17 -7.06 4.99
N THR A 77 -9.22 -7.35 4.10
CA THR A 77 -9.47 -7.46 2.65
C THR A 77 -10.07 -8.81 2.27
N ALA A 78 -9.63 -9.90 2.89
CA ALA A 78 -10.27 -11.22 2.75
C ALA A 78 -11.75 -11.19 3.16
N HIS A 79 -12.09 -10.49 4.25
CA HIS A 79 -13.49 -10.38 4.71
C HIS A 79 -14.37 -9.53 3.77
N ARG A 80 -13.77 -8.66 2.94
CA ARG A 80 -14.47 -7.82 1.96
C ARG A 80 -14.78 -8.58 0.67
N ALA A 81 -13.97 -9.55 0.29
CA ALA A 81 -14.22 -10.43 -0.86
C ALA A 81 -15.41 -11.38 -0.62
N ASP A 82 -15.66 -11.76 0.64
CA ASP A 82 -16.78 -12.65 1.04
C ASP A 82 -18.14 -11.94 1.19
N LYS A 83 -18.20 -10.61 1.09
CA LYS A 83 -19.48 -9.89 1.11
C LYS A 83 -20.07 -9.86 -0.30
N PRO A 84 -21.23 -10.52 -0.57
CA PRO A 84 -21.89 -10.37 -1.84
C PRO A 84 -22.30 -8.90 -2.03
N SER A 85 -22.01 -8.37 -3.22
CA SER A 85 -22.45 -7.04 -3.65
C SER A 85 -23.97 -6.96 -3.46
N SER A 86 -24.42 -6.13 -2.52
CA SER A 86 -25.83 -5.79 -2.34
C SER A 86 -26.24 -4.68 -3.30
#